data_AF-A0A5U6ZCZ8-F1
#
_entry.id   AF-A0A5U6ZCZ8-F1
#
_cell.length_a   1.000
_cell.length_b   1.000
_cell.length_c   1.000
_cell.angle_alpha   90.00
_cell.angle_beta   90.00
_cell.angle_gamma   90.00
#
_symmetry.space_group_name_H-M   'P 1'
#
loop_
_entity.id
_entity.type
_entity.pdbx_description
1 polymer ?
#
loop_
_entity_poly.entity_id
_entity_poly.type
_entity_poly.pdbx_seq_one_letter_code
_entity_poly.pdbx_strand_id
1 'polypeptide(L)'
;MSEDKDGVPQWYLIKHERGESNKELLMQWLSLREIECWAPVMIRKTPRADNIVGFRRRSVPVFPGYIFVYVTMNKDVQKYIMSSSAFHHIISAGKALLPVKADVVERLKRIFPETG
;
A
#
# COMPACT_ATOMS: atom_id res chain seq x y z
N MET A 1 -9.35 34.12 -4.17
CA MET A 1 -8.52 33.28 -3.29
C MET A 1 -9.46 32.40 -2.51
N SER A 2 -9.74 31.21 -3.03
CA SER A 2 -10.58 30.23 -2.33
C SER A 2 -9.66 29.49 -1.37
N GLU A 3 -9.88 29.64 -0.06
CA GLU A 3 -9.32 28.72 0.93
C GLU A 3 -9.92 27.34 0.61
N ASP A 4 -9.14 26.53 -0.10
CA ASP A 4 -9.45 25.12 -0.29
C ASP A 4 -9.50 24.49 1.10
N LYS A 5 -10.67 23.94 1.45
CA LYS A 5 -10.81 23.04 2.59
C LYS A 5 -10.13 21.73 2.22
N ASP A 6 -8.80 21.74 2.15
CA ASP A 6 -8.02 20.52 1.99
C ASP A 6 -8.35 19.63 3.20
N GLY A 7 -9.01 18.51 2.92
CA GLY A 7 -9.42 17.56 3.95
C GLY A 7 -8.23 17.09 4.77
N VAL A 8 -8.49 16.60 5.98
CA VAL A 8 -7.44 16.00 6.82
C VAL A 8 -6.91 14.74 6.12
N PRO A 9 -5.58 14.51 6.10
CA PRO A 9 -5.01 13.28 5.55
C PRO A 9 -5.60 12.04 6.23
N GLN A 10 -5.90 11.01 5.45
CA GLN A 10 -6.43 9.75 5.94
C GLN A 10 -5.73 8.59 5.24
N TRP A 11 -5.80 7.41 5.86
CA TRP A 11 -5.35 6.19 5.23
C TRP A 11 -6.36 5.73 4.20
N TYR A 12 -5.91 5.32 3.02
CA TYR A 12 -6.71 4.70 1.97
C TYR A 12 -6.03 3.42 1.52
N LEU A 13 -6.81 2.52 0.91
CA LEU A 13 -6.30 1.30 0.31
C LEU A 13 -6.36 1.45 -1.22
N ILE A 14 -5.24 1.24 -1.88
CA ILE A 14 -5.16 1.18 -3.34
C ILE A 14 -4.68 -0.20 -3.78
N LYS A 15 -5.04 -0.57 -5.00
CA LYS A 15 -4.64 -1.80 -5.65
C LYS A 15 -3.67 -1.50 -6.78
N HIS A 16 -2.56 -2.23 -6.83
CA HIS A 16 -1.62 -2.19 -7.94
C HIS A 16 -1.91 -3.30 -8.96
N GLU A 17 -1.41 -3.14 -10.18
CA GLU A 17 -1.47 -4.17 -11.21
C GLU A 17 -0.70 -5.43 -10.82
N ARG A 18 -1.05 -6.58 -11.41
CA ARG A 18 -0.40 -7.86 -11.06
C ARG A 18 1.10 -7.81 -11.33
N GLY A 19 1.88 -8.46 -10.47
CA GLY A 19 3.35 -8.50 -10.56
C GLY A 19 4.01 -7.76 -9.41
N GLU A 20 5.07 -8.35 -8.84
CA GLU A 20 5.75 -7.79 -7.67
C GLU A 20 6.49 -6.48 -7.99
N SER A 21 7.01 -6.35 -9.22
CA SER A 21 7.60 -5.10 -9.71
C SER A 21 6.61 -3.94 -9.75
N ASN A 22 5.32 -4.19 -10.03
CA ASN A 22 4.31 -3.13 -10.09
C ASN A 22 4.02 -2.54 -8.70
N LYS A 23 4.12 -3.32 -7.62
CA LYS A 23 4.03 -2.80 -6.25
C LYS A 23 5.13 -1.76 -6.02
N GLU A 24 6.37 -2.11 -6.32
CA GLU A 24 7.55 -1.26 -6.11
C GLU A 24 7.50 -0.01 -7.00
N LEU A 25 7.13 -0.18 -8.28
CA LEU A 25 6.94 0.94 -9.21
C LEU A 25 5.86 1.91 -8.71
N LEU A 26 4.74 1.41 -8.21
CA LEU A 26 3.67 2.27 -7.69
C LEU A 26 4.11 2.98 -6.41
N MET A 27 4.77 2.29 -5.48
CA MET A 27 5.31 2.92 -4.26
C MET A 27 6.37 3.99 -4.59
N GLN A 28 7.26 3.72 -5.55
CA GLN A 28 8.23 4.69 -6.04
C GLN A 28 7.52 5.89 -6.69
N TRP A 29 6.51 5.65 -7.52
CA TRP A 29 5.69 6.73 -8.11
C TRP A 29 5.10 7.61 -7.02
N LEU A 30 4.42 7.03 -6.02
CA LEU A 30 3.82 7.78 -4.91
C LEU A 30 4.84 8.63 -4.15
N SER A 31 6.05 8.12 -3.93
CA SER A 31 7.11 8.87 -3.23
C SER A 31 7.57 10.12 -3.96
N LEU A 32 7.40 10.21 -5.30
CA LEU A 32 7.76 11.41 -6.07
C LEU A 32 6.90 12.63 -5.70
N ARG A 33 5.74 12.41 -5.07
CA ARG A 33 4.90 13.47 -4.50
C ARG A 33 4.79 13.38 -2.98
N GLU A 34 5.75 12.72 -2.33
CA GLU A 34 5.81 12.60 -0.87
C GLU A 34 4.54 11.97 -0.27
N ILE A 35 3.82 11.15 -1.05
CA ILE A 35 2.67 10.42 -0.54
C ILE A 35 3.21 9.24 0.27
N GLU A 36 2.99 9.28 1.59
CA GLU A 36 3.33 8.16 2.47
C GLU A 36 2.57 6.92 2.01
N CYS A 37 3.31 5.83 1.80
CA CYS A 37 2.75 4.56 1.40
C CYS A 37 3.38 3.42 2.19
N TRP A 38 2.60 2.37 2.42
CA TRP A 38 2.99 1.23 3.22
C TRP A 38 2.31 -0.05 2.75
N ALA A 39 3.08 -1.14 2.64
CA ALA A 39 2.57 -2.45 2.27
C ALA A 39 3.09 -3.49 3.27
N PRO A 40 2.25 -4.02 4.17
CA PRO A 40 2.69 -4.96 5.18
C PRO A 40 3.20 -6.26 4.55
N VAL A 41 4.33 -6.74 5.07
CA VAL A 41 4.95 -8.01 4.68
C VAL A 41 5.11 -8.93 5.88
N MET A 42 5.18 -10.22 5.62
CA MET A 42 5.49 -11.25 6.62
C MET A 42 6.60 -12.17 6.11
N ILE A 43 7.35 -12.78 7.03
CA ILE A 43 8.36 -13.77 6.67
C ILE A 43 7.70 -15.14 6.56
N ARG A 44 7.66 -15.68 5.34
CA ARG A 44 7.30 -17.08 5.09
C ARG A 44 8.54 -17.96 5.11
N LYS A 45 8.50 -19.03 5.90
CA LYS A 45 9.50 -20.10 5.91
C LYS A 45 9.00 -21.26 5.06
N THR A 46 9.78 -21.66 4.06
CA THR A 46 9.48 -22.83 3.23
C THR A 46 10.62 -23.84 3.37
N PRO A 47 10.33 -25.13 3.63
CA PRO A 47 11.35 -26.17 3.63
C PRO A 47 12.10 -26.25 2.31
N ARG A 48 13.39 -26.52 2.35
CA ARG A 48 14.21 -26.76 1.17
C ARG A 48 14.04 -28.22 0.74
N ALA A 49 13.72 -28.44 -0.54
CA ALA A 49 13.62 -29.79 -1.09
C ALA A 49 14.99 -30.52 -1.11
N ASP A 50 16.08 -29.76 -1.21
CA ASP A 50 17.47 -30.22 -1.22
C ASP A 50 18.11 -30.33 0.18
N ASN A 51 17.42 -29.89 1.24
CA ASN A 51 17.97 -29.94 2.59
C ASN A 51 16.88 -30.07 3.66
N ILE A 52 16.81 -31.25 4.27
CA ILE A 52 15.83 -31.63 5.32
C ILE A 52 15.89 -30.69 6.55
N VAL A 53 17.01 -30.00 6.77
CA VAL A 53 17.22 -29.09 7.91
C VAL A 53 17.15 -27.60 7.50
N GLY A 54 17.12 -27.31 6.19
CA GLY A 54 17.20 -25.95 5.66
C GLY A 54 15.83 -25.33 5.38
N PHE A 55 15.60 -24.10 5.85
CA PHE A 55 14.43 -23.30 5.46
C PHE A 55 14.86 -22.13 4.57
N ARG A 56 14.06 -21.82 3.53
CA ARG A 56 14.14 -20.55 2.80
C ARG A 56 13.18 -19.56 3.45
N ARG A 57 13.71 -18.41 3.88
CA ARG A 57 12.91 -17.27 4.35
C ARG A 57 12.63 -16.37 3.15
N ARG A 58 11.38 -15.98 2.95
CA ARG A 58 10.98 -14.97 1.95
C ARG A 58 10.05 -13.97 2.60
N SER A 59 10.28 -12.69 2.34
CA SER A 59 9.29 -11.66 2.60
C SER A 59 8.15 -11.84 1.60
N VAL A 60 6.91 -11.87 2.08
CA VAL A 60 5.71 -11.99 1.24
C VAL A 60 4.67 -10.97 1.69
N PRO A 61 3.88 -10.39 0.77
CA PRO A 61 2.85 -9.43 1.13
C PRO A 61 1.76 -10.09 1.99
N VAL A 62 1.35 -9.40 3.06
CA VAL A 62 0.21 -9.83 3.90
C VAL A 62 -1.11 -9.65 3.14
N PHE A 63 -1.22 -8.57 2.37
CA PHE A 63 -2.36 -8.28 1.49
C PHE A 63 -1.86 -8.16 0.05
N PRO A 64 -1.74 -9.28 -0.69
CA PRO A 64 -1.24 -9.27 -2.06
C PRO A 64 -2.07 -8.34 -2.95
N GLY A 65 -1.40 -7.45 -3.70
CA GLY A 65 -2.05 -6.50 -4.60
C GLY A 65 -2.38 -5.15 -3.97
N TYR A 66 -2.24 -4.99 -2.66
CA TYR A 66 -2.72 -3.80 -1.96
C TYR A 66 -1.60 -2.99 -1.31
N ILE A 67 -1.76 -1.66 -1.34
CA ILE A 67 -0.87 -0.68 -0.70
C ILE A 67 -1.76 0.29 0.09
N PHE A 68 -1.37 0.57 1.34
CA PHE A 68 -1.95 1.64 2.13
C PHE A 68 -1.27 2.96 1.75
N VAL A 69 -2.05 4.03 1.60
CA VAL A 69 -1.54 5.38 1.35
C VAL A 69 -2.14 6.37 2.34
N TYR A 70 -1.32 7.27 2.88
CA TYR A 70 -1.78 8.31 3.80
C TYR A 70 -1.73 9.67 3.10
N VAL A 71 -2.90 10.21 2.77
CA VAL A 71 -3.00 11.41 1.93
C VAL A 71 -4.34 12.12 2.08
N THR A 72 -4.37 13.42 1.79
CA THR A 72 -5.61 14.17 1.53
C THR A 72 -6.10 13.84 0.12
N MET A 73 -7.18 13.07 0.00
CA MET A 73 -7.62 12.50 -1.27
C MET A 73 -8.45 13.49 -2.11
N ASN A 74 -7.83 14.58 -2.56
CA ASN A 74 -8.43 15.53 -3.50
C ASN A 74 -8.35 15.03 -4.97
N LYS A 75 -8.97 15.75 -5.90
CA LYS A 75 -9.06 15.34 -7.31
C LYS A 75 -7.70 15.23 -7.99
N ASP A 76 -6.74 16.08 -7.63
CA ASP A 76 -5.43 16.11 -8.28
C ASP A 76 -4.53 14.98 -7.78
N VAL A 77 -4.60 14.66 -6.49
CA VAL A 77 -3.99 13.45 -5.92
C VAL A 77 -4.58 12.19 -6.56
N GLN A 78 -5.92 12.11 -6.68
CA GLN A 78 -6.56 10.96 -7.33
C GLN A 78 -6.08 10.79 -8.78
N LYS A 79 -6.07 11.87 -9.58
CA LYS A 79 -5.55 11.84 -10.95
C LYS A 79 -4.10 11.38 -11.01
N TYR A 80 -3.27 11.86 -10.08
CA TYR A 80 -1.86 11.49 -10.01
C TYR A 80 -1.63 10.01 -9.66
N ILE A 81 -2.40 9.46 -8.73
CA ILE A 81 -2.36 8.03 -8.40
C ILE A 81 -2.80 7.22 -9.62
N MET A 82 -3.91 7.64 -10.25
CA MET A 82 -4.51 6.96 -11.40
C MET A 82 -3.66 7.04 -12.68
N SER A 83 -2.71 7.97 -12.78
CA SER A 83 -1.84 8.11 -13.96
C SER A 83 -0.67 7.13 -13.97
N SER A 84 -0.40 6.42 -12.87
CA SER A 84 0.64 5.39 -12.85
C SER A 84 0.19 4.16 -13.65
N SER A 85 1.06 3.65 -14.53
CA SER A 85 0.80 2.38 -15.25
C SER A 85 0.74 1.16 -14.33
N ALA A 86 1.27 1.28 -13.11
CA ALA A 86 1.24 0.22 -12.10
C ALA A 86 -0.01 0.30 -11.20
N PHE A 87 -0.84 1.33 -11.33
CA PHE A 87 -2.09 1.47 -10.57
C PHE A 87 -3.24 0.70 -11.21
N HIS A 88 -4.10 0.12 -10.37
CA HIS A 88 -5.30 -0.60 -10.81
C HIS A 88 -6.60 0.03 -10.29
N HIS A 89 -6.74 0.24 -8.97
CA HIS A 89 -8.01 0.69 -8.40
C HIS A 89 -7.85 1.33 -7.00
N ILE A 90 -8.67 2.35 -6.67
CA ILE A 90 -8.80 2.87 -5.30
C ILE A 90 -10.02 2.22 -4.64
N ILE A 91 -9.86 1.64 -3.46
CA ILE A 91 -10.97 0.97 -2.76
C ILE A 91 -12.04 1.98 -2.36
N SER A 92 -13.28 1.68 -2.76
CA SER A 92 -14.44 2.55 -2.63
C SER A 92 -15.72 1.73 -2.43
N ALA A 93 -16.75 2.34 -1.85
CA ALA A 93 -18.13 1.85 -1.82
C ALA A 93 -18.96 2.68 -2.81
N GLY A 94 -19.18 2.15 -4.01
CA GLY A 94 -19.80 2.90 -5.09
C GLY A 94 -18.92 4.10 -5.48
N LYS A 95 -19.41 5.33 -5.29
CA LYS A 95 -18.66 6.55 -5.59
C LYS A 95 -17.89 7.12 -4.38
N ALA A 96 -18.09 6.56 -3.19
CA ALA A 96 -17.47 7.05 -1.97
C ALA A 96 -16.13 6.34 -1.72
N LEU A 97 -15.06 7.11 -1.62
CA LEU A 97 -13.76 6.60 -1.18
C LEU A 97 -13.86 6.12 0.28
N LEU A 98 -13.25 4.98 0.57
CA LEU A 98 -13.30 4.38 1.90
C LEU A 98 -11.98 4.59 2.63
N PRO A 99 -11.90 5.55 3.57
CA PRO A 99 -10.74 5.68 4.41
C PRO A 99 -10.63 4.47 5.35
N VAL A 100 -9.42 3.96 5.49
CA VAL A 100 -9.04 3.00 6.53
C VAL A 100 -8.85 3.77 7.83
N LYS A 101 -9.43 3.27 8.92
CA LYS A 101 -9.23 3.90 10.24
C LYS A 101 -7.76 3.80 10.67
N ALA A 102 -7.23 4.87 11.23
CA ALA A 102 -5.83 4.95 11.65
C ALA A 102 -5.47 3.86 12.69
N ASP A 103 -6.39 3.56 13.62
CA ASP A 103 -6.22 2.52 14.64
C ASP A 103 -6.04 1.11 14.07
N VAL A 104 -6.63 0.83 12.90
CA VAL A 104 -6.43 -0.43 12.18
C VAL A 104 -5.02 -0.48 11.59
N VAL A 105 -4.58 0.61 10.94
CA VAL A 105 -3.23 0.70 10.36
C VAL A 105 -2.16 0.59 11.44
N GLU A 106 -2.33 1.29 12.56
CA GLU A 106 -1.41 1.21 13.71
C GLU A 106 -1.32 -0.21 14.28
N ARG A 107 -2.45 -0.90 14.46
CA ARG A 107 -2.46 -2.31 14.90
C ARG A 107 -1.74 -3.21 13.90
N LEU A 108 -1.97 -3.02 12.61
CA LEU A 108 -1.30 -3.80 11.57
C LEU A 108 0.22 -3.52 11.55
N LYS A 109 0.67 -2.27 11.71
CA LYS A 109 2.10 -1.92 11.82
C LYS A 109 2.75 -2.57 13.05
N ARG A 110 2.02 -2.78 14.14
CA ARG A 110 2.52 -3.53 15.33
C ARG A 110 2.63 -5.04 15.08
N ILE A 111 1.69 -5.63 14.34
CA ILE A 111 1.68 -7.07 14.03
C ILE A 111 2.72 -7.41 12.95
N PHE A 112 2.83 -6.54 11.95
CA PHE A 112 3.71 -6.68 10.79
C PHE A 112 4.67 -5.48 10.73
N PRO A 113 5.66 -5.42 11.63
CA PRO A 113 6.65 -4.37 11.58
C PRO A 113 7.40 -4.45 10.25
N GLU A 114 7.81 -3.29 9.73
CA GLU A 114 8.80 -3.24 8.67
C GLU A 114 10.04 -3.96 9.21
N THR A 115 10.29 -5.17 8.71
CA THR A 115 11.47 -5.95 9.07
C THR A 115 12.69 -5.08 8.82
N GLY A 116 13.38 -4.69 9.89
CA GLY A 116 14.67 -3.99 9.85
C GLY A 116 15.78 -4.83 9.25
#